data_AF-A0AA38CBW4-F1
#
_entry.id   AF-A0AA38CBW4-F1
#
_cell.length_a   1.000
_cell.length_b   1.000
_cell.length_c   1.000
_cell.angle_alpha   90.00
_cell.angle_beta   90.00
_cell.angle_gamma   90.00
#
_symmetry.space_group_name_H-M   'P 1'
#
loop_
_entity.id
_entity.type
_entity.pdbx_description
1 polymer ?
#
loop_
_entity_poly.entity_id
_entity_poly.type
_entity_poly.pdbx_seq_one_letter_code
_entity_poly.pdbx_strand_id
1 'polypeptide(L)'
;FDRENDYLNTINGGPWLYGKTMLHLAKCRPGLDMNFFEPNAYLVWVKVPDLALEFWEVEVLRGIANAIGYLLAIDPMTLARTRMAV
;
A
#
# COMPACT_ATOMS: atom_id res chain seq x y z
N PHE A 1 -19.01 -10.89 -2.16
CA PHE A 1 -19.14 -10.05 -0.96
C PHE A 1 -20.61 -9.86 -0.71
N ASP A 2 -21.09 -10.26 0.47
CA ASP A 2 -22.52 -10.20 0.79
C ASP A 2 -22.94 -8.81 1.29
N ARG A 3 -21.97 -7.95 1.64
CA ARG A 3 -22.17 -6.56 2.02
C ARG A 3 -21.25 -5.65 1.21
N GLU A 4 -21.78 -4.49 0.83
CA GLU A 4 -21.02 -3.48 0.09
C GLU A 4 -19.83 -2.94 0.89
N ASN A 5 -19.98 -2.79 2.21
CA ASN A 5 -18.90 -2.32 3.06
C ASN A 5 -17.71 -3.29 3.07
N ASP A 6 -17.96 -4.60 3.03
CA ASP A 6 -16.91 -5.61 2.99
C ASP A 6 -16.16 -5.57 1.64
N TYR A 7 -16.90 -5.32 0.55
CA TYR A 7 -16.32 -5.07 -0.77
C TYR A 7 -15.44 -3.81 -0.79
N LEU A 8 -15.96 -2.68 -0.30
CA LEU A 8 -15.23 -1.41 -0.26
C LEU A 8 -13.99 -1.50 0.62
N ASN A 9 -14.10 -2.13 1.78
CA ASN A 9 -12.96 -2.37 2.68
C ASN A 9 -11.92 -3.28 2.01
N THR A 10 -12.33 -4.28 1.22
CA THR A 10 -11.39 -5.15 0.52
C THR A 10 -10.71 -4.44 -0.65
N ILE A 11 -11.44 -3.64 -1.43
CA ILE A 11 -10.83 -2.91 -2.55
C ILE A 11 -9.91 -1.78 -2.06
N ASN A 12 -10.30 -1.06 -1.01
CA ASN A 12 -9.60 0.14 -0.54
C ASN A 12 -8.63 -0.12 0.63
N GLY A 13 -8.78 -1.22 1.36
CA GLY A 13 -8.02 -1.54 2.57
C GLY A 13 -6.68 -2.24 2.33
N GLY A 14 -6.18 -2.22 1.08
CA GLY A 14 -4.87 -2.78 0.74
C GLY A 14 -3.73 -2.17 1.56
N PRO A 15 -2.56 -2.83 1.60
CA PRO A 15 -2.04 -3.85 0.67
C PRO A 15 -2.62 -5.23 0.93
N TRP A 16 -2.72 -6.02 -0.13
CA TRP A 16 -2.98 -7.44 -0.02
C TRP A 16 -1.72 -8.21 -0.35
N LEU A 17 -1.31 -9.09 0.55
CA LEU A 17 -0.24 -10.05 0.31
C LEU A 17 -0.85 -11.44 0.15
N TYR A 18 -0.45 -12.12 -0.93
CA TYR A 18 -0.68 -13.55 -1.08
C TYR A 18 0.67 -14.26 -1.12
N GLY A 19 1.01 -14.91 0.00
CA GLY A 19 2.36 -15.44 0.21
C GLY A 19 3.40 -14.31 0.26
N LYS A 20 4.35 -14.32 -0.69
CA LYS A 20 5.38 -13.27 -0.85
C LYS A 20 5.06 -12.28 -1.98
N THR A 21 3.92 -12.45 -2.65
CA THR A 21 3.53 -11.62 -3.79
C THR A 21 2.52 -10.59 -3.34
N MET A 22 2.76 -9.34 -3.72
CA MET A 22 1.82 -8.27 -3.47
C MET A 22 0.77 -8.19 -4.57
N LEU A 23 -0.48 -8.03 -4.18
CA LEU A 23 -1.61 -7.93 -5.08
C LEU A 23 -2.11 -6.49 -5.15
N HIS A 24 -2.28 -6.02 -6.38
CA HIS A 24 -3.03 -4.80 -6.66
C HIS A 24 -4.47 -5.18 -6.97
N LEU A 25 -5.39 -4.76 -6.10
CA LEU A 25 -6.82 -4.85 -6.39
C LEU A 25 -7.27 -3.55 -7.05
N ALA A 26 -7.99 -3.68 -8.15
CA ALA A 26 -8.64 -2.58 -8.83
C ALA A 26 -10.11 -2.92 -9.06
N LYS A 27 -10.98 -1.90 -9.04
CA LYS A 27 -12.40 -2.08 -9.37
C LYS A 27 -12.53 -2.42 -10.85
N CYS A 28 -13.02 -3.62 -11.16
CA CYS A 28 -13.44 -3.95 -12.51
C CYS A 28 -14.53 -2.97 -12.97
N ARG A 29 -14.32 -2.35 -14.13
CA ARG A 29 -15.32 -1.50 -14.79
C ARG A 29 -15.85 -2.23 -16.02
N PRO A 30 -17.14 -2.11 -16.36
CA PRO A 30 -17.67 -2.67 -17.60
C PRO A 30 -16.87 -2.17 -18.80
N GLY A 31 -16.41 -3.07 -19.67
CA GLY A 31 -15.60 -2.73 -20.84
C GLY A 31 -14.10 -2.49 -20.57
N LEU A 32 -13.61 -2.79 -19.37
CA LEU A 32 -12.18 -2.79 -19.09
C LEU A 32 -11.49 -3.93 -19.86
N ASP A 33 -10.74 -3.59 -20.91
CA ASP A 33 -9.85 -4.53 -21.57
C ASP A 33 -8.49 -4.54 -20.86
N MET A 34 -8.16 -5.65 -20.20
CA MET A 34 -6.89 -5.80 -19.50
C MET A 34 -5.68 -5.77 -20.45
N ASN A 35 -5.87 -5.98 -21.77
CA ASN A 35 -4.78 -5.92 -22.75
C ASN A 35 -4.40 -4.48 -23.13
N PHE A 36 -5.30 -3.51 -22.92
CA PHE A 36 -5.08 -2.08 -23.23
C PHE A 36 -5.13 -1.20 -21.99
N PHE A 37 -5.24 -1.80 -20.80
CA PHE A 37 -5.25 -1.05 -19.57
C PHE A 37 -3.83 -0.59 -19.23
N GLU A 38 -3.52 0.65 -19.56
CA GLU A 38 -2.37 1.38 -19.00
C GLU A 38 -2.84 2.18 -17.77
N PRO A 39 -2.40 1.81 -16.54
CA PRO A 39 -2.66 2.60 -15.36
C PRO A 39 -1.97 3.97 -15.47
N ASN A 40 -2.72 5.06 -15.29
CA ASN A 40 -2.14 6.42 -15.16
C ASN A 40 -1.26 6.58 -13.90
N ALA A 41 -1.45 5.71 -12.92
CA ALA A 41 -0.66 5.65 -11.70
C ALA A 41 -0.62 4.22 -11.19
N TYR A 42 0.53 3.81 -10.69
CA TYR A 42 0.71 2.54 -10.01
C TYR A 42 0.74 2.80 -8.51
N LEU A 43 -0.11 2.08 -7.77
CA LEU A 43 0.08 1.98 -6.33
C LEU A 43 1.33 1.14 -6.12
N VAL A 44 2.23 1.53 -5.23
CA VAL A 44 3.43 0.76 -4.91
C VAL A 44 3.60 0.70 -3.41
N TRP A 45 4.11 -0.43 -2.92
CA TRP A 45 4.49 -0.56 -1.52
C TRP A 45 5.99 -0.61 -1.44
N VAL A 46 6.52 0.29 -0.65
CA VAL A 46 7.96 0.45 -0.47
C VAL A 46 8.32 -0.12 0.89
N LYS A 47 9.23 -1.09 0.87
CA LYS A 47 9.92 -1.53 2.08
C LYS A 47 11.33 -0.98 2.04
N VAL A 48 11.71 -0.20 3.05
CA VAL A 48 13.08 0.27 3.23
C VAL A 48 13.75 -0.66 4.25
N PRO A 49 14.58 -1.62 3.81
CA PRO A 49 15.31 -2.47 4.74
C PRO A 49 16.31 -1.63 5.53
N ASP A 50 16.57 -2.05 6.78
CA ASP A 50 17.62 -1.50 7.64
C ASP A 50 17.55 0.03 7.86
N LEU A 51 16.33 0.59 7.84
CA LEU A 51 16.11 2.00 8.14
C LEU A 51 16.47 2.30 9.60
N ALA A 52 17.47 3.16 9.80
CA ALA A 52 17.93 3.54 11.14
C ALA A 52 16.80 4.13 11.99
N LEU A 53 16.82 3.82 13.30
CA LEU A 53 15.74 4.14 14.24
C LEU A 53 15.37 5.63 14.28
N GLU A 54 16.36 6.51 14.09
CA GLU A 54 16.18 7.97 13.99
C GLU A 54 15.24 8.42 12.86
N PHE A 55 15.03 7.60 11.82
CA PHE A 55 14.15 7.92 10.70
C PHE A 55 12.72 7.34 10.84
N TRP A 56 12.37 6.75 11.98
CA TRP A 56 11.04 6.15 12.21
C TRP A 56 9.98 7.16 12.69
N GLU A 57 10.31 8.45 12.74
CA GLU A 57 9.32 9.50 12.98
C GLU A 57 8.36 9.59 11.79
N VAL A 58 7.06 9.80 12.05
CA VAL A 58 6.01 9.81 11.03
C VAL A 58 6.27 10.86 9.96
N GLU A 59 6.76 12.03 10.36
CA GLU A 59 7.09 13.16 9.51
C GLU A 59 8.22 12.82 8.54
N VAL A 60 9.23 12.09 9.02
CA VAL A 60 10.36 11.60 8.21
C VAL A 60 9.90 10.54 7.23
N LEU A 61 9.14 9.54 7.71
CA LEU A 61 8.57 8.49 6.86
C LEU A 61 7.70 9.09 5.74
N ARG A 62 6.91 10.12 6.07
CA ARG A 62 6.13 10.88 5.10
C ARG A 62 7.02 11.61 4.09
N GLY A 63 8.12 12.21 4.54
CA GLY A 63 9.11 12.83 3.66
C GLY A 63 9.72 11.84 2.67
N ILE A 64 10.14 10.68 3.16
CA ILE A 64 10.69 9.59 2.32
C ILE A 64 9.63 9.13 1.30
N ALA A 65 8.41 8.85 1.74
CA ALA A 65 7.35 8.39 0.85
C ALA A 65 7.01 9.43 -0.22
N ASN A 66 6.90 10.71 0.16
CA ASN A 66 6.60 11.82 -0.76
C ASN A 66 7.72 12.08 -1.77
N ALA A 67 8.96 11.71 -1.46
CA ALA A 67 10.06 11.75 -2.42
C ALA A 67 9.96 10.65 -3.49
N ILE A 68 9.26 9.54 -3.20
CA ILE A 68 9.04 8.44 -4.13
C ILE A 68 7.77 8.67 -4.97
N GLY A 69 6.71 9.19 -4.35
CA GLY A 69 5.42 9.46 -4.99
C GLY A 69 4.38 9.97 -3.99
N TYR A 70 3.11 10.03 -4.37
CA TYR A 70 2.06 10.46 -3.44
C TYR A 70 1.84 9.43 -2.32
N LEU A 71 2.13 9.79 -1.06
CA LEU A 71 1.89 8.94 0.08
C LEU A 71 0.37 8.69 0.27
N LEU A 72 -0.04 7.43 0.18
CA LEU A 72 -1.42 7.02 0.46
C LEU A 72 -1.61 6.58 1.91
N ALA A 73 -0.69 5.78 2.44
CA ALA A 73 -0.75 5.25 3.79
C ALA A 73 0.64 4.78 4.26
N ILE A 74 0.83 4.78 5.59
CA ILE A 74 1.95 4.11 6.24
C ILE A 74 1.40 2.83 6.86
N ASP A 75 2.13 1.72 6.69
CA ASP A 75 1.77 0.41 7.27
C ASP A 75 1.50 0.56 8.79
N PRO A 76 0.33 0.13 9.30
CA PRO A 76 -0.03 0.32 10.71
C PRO A 76 0.95 -0.32 11.69
N MET A 77 1.58 -1.43 11.31
CA MET A 77 2.59 -2.09 12.14
C MET A 77 3.89 -1.28 12.22
N THR A 78 4.21 -0.54 11.17
CA THR A 78 5.32 0.42 11.13
C THR A 78 5.02 1.62 12.04
N LEU A 79 3.80 2.17 11.99
CA LEU A 79 3.36 3.24 12.89
C LEU A 79 3.34 2.82 14.36
N ALA A 80 2.87 1.59 14.63
CA ALA A 80 2.84 1.01 15.97
C ALA A 80 4.23 0.55 16.46
N ARG A 81 5.28 0.70 15.63
CA ARG A 81 6.67 0.29 15.89
C ARG A 81 6.81 -1.18 16.31
N THR A 82 5.81 -2.01 15.99
CA THR A 82 5.71 -3.39 16.48
C THR A 82 6.66 -4.33 15.74
N ARG A 83 7.19 -3.90 14.58
CA ARG A 83 8.17 -4.63 13.77
C ARG A 83 9.62 -4.22 14.04
N MET A 84 9.89 -3.44 15.10
CA MET A 84 11.23 -3.26 15.64
C MET A 84 11.66 -4.58 16.30
N ALA A 85 12.11 -5.54 15.46
CA ALA A 85 12.73 -6.74 15.97
C ALA A 85 14.09 -6.33 16.56
N VAL A 86 14.23 -6.56 17.87
CA VAL A 86 15.53 -6.71 18.56
C VAL A 86 16.18 -8.00 18.10
#